data_AF-A0A366DXC0-F1
#
_entry.id   AF-A0A366DXC0-F1
#
_cell.length_a   1.000
_cell.length_b   1.000
_cell.length_c   1.000
_cell.angle_alpha   90.00
_cell.angle_beta   90.00
_cell.angle_gamma   90.00
#
_symmetry.space_group_name_H-M   'P 1'
#
loop_
_entity.id
_entity.type
_entity.pdbx_description
1 polymer ?
#
loop_
_entity_poly.entity_id
_entity_poly.type
_entity_poly.pdbx_seq_one_letter_code
_entity_poly.pdbx_strand_id
1 'polypeptide(L)'
;MAYCPYCGSKINTEEFFCVECGEKLPVDINDRFPAKPKRFRLLSYIVSLLLLALIGFVCYYLYLNYQENNALIKYQSAEDNLLKMEFQKAHQQLEKSLTFKENFPEAKNLLQFTDVAKNISAAIEDISASNYDEKLIAINNGKKQISAFTGTVVDNFQTSLNNQQKEVQLQKVKTKLESEPDIHTLQTILWEAEGIQDPEADEIVASIQEQLVAYTSTRANDYLTKKQFSNAKKIIEQGLQYVPNSEKLSSLKTTIEKEKTAFETAQEQRIEQAMTAVEAENDKNKNDAVKLKDISISSNDQGEVIVSGELTSVATVPINTIAVHYTITNDDEEVVTENDIYVYPDTLYPDETGKFDHTHFDIDTAASSLQVSIDSITWFLD
;
A
#
# COMPACT_ATOMS: atom_id res chain seq x y z
N MET A 1 78.74 -2.52 86.67
CA MET A 1 78.72 -3.06 88.04
C MET A 1 78.94 -4.55 87.92
N ALA A 2 80.01 -5.05 88.53
CA ALA A 2 80.33 -6.47 88.54
C ALA A 2 79.52 -7.15 89.66
N TYR A 3 79.18 -8.42 89.45
CA TYR A 3 78.44 -9.23 90.41
C TYR A 3 79.26 -10.47 90.75
N CYS A 4 79.20 -10.92 92.01
CA CYS A 4 79.80 -12.20 92.39
C CYS A 4 79.07 -13.33 91.65
N PRO A 5 79.76 -14.19 90.88
CA PRO A 5 79.11 -15.28 90.16
C PRO A 5 78.55 -16.37 91.08
N TYR A 6 79.00 -16.43 92.34
CA TYR A 6 78.60 -17.46 93.31
C TYR A 6 77.39 -17.05 94.16
N CYS A 7 77.28 -15.78 94.57
CA CYS A 7 76.19 -15.31 95.43
C CYS A 7 75.36 -14.16 94.86
N GLY A 8 75.76 -13.56 93.73
CA GLY A 8 75.02 -12.48 93.07
C GLY A 8 75.15 -11.10 93.75
N SER A 9 75.98 -10.96 94.77
CA SER A 9 76.24 -9.68 95.43
C SER A 9 77.00 -8.70 94.54
N LYS A 10 76.83 -7.40 94.77
CA LYS A 10 77.55 -6.36 94.03
C LYS A 10 78.99 -6.31 94.54
N ILE A 11 79.94 -6.44 93.63
CA ILE A 11 81.37 -6.42 93.95
C ILE A 11 82.06 -5.26 93.24
N ASN A 12 83.12 -4.75 93.86
CA ASN A 12 83.96 -3.74 93.24
C ASN A 12 84.98 -4.39 92.30
N THR A 13 85.43 -3.68 91.26
CA THR A 13 86.27 -4.28 90.20
C THR A 13 87.66 -4.71 90.68
N GLU A 14 88.12 -4.17 91.81
CA GLU A 14 89.45 -4.43 92.38
C GLU A 14 89.43 -5.50 93.50
N GLU A 15 88.27 -6.08 93.83
CA GLU A 15 88.16 -7.09 94.86
C GLU A 15 88.63 -8.47 94.36
N PHE A 16 89.43 -9.17 95.16
CA PHE A 16 89.90 -10.53 94.89
C PHE A 16 89.04 -11.61 95.54
N PHE A 17 88.26 -11.27 96.56
CA PHE A 17 87.35 -12.16 97.28
C PHE A 17 86.01 -11.45 97.48
N CYS A 18 84.91 -12.20 97.44
CA CYS A 18 83.60 -11.64 97.70
C CYS A 18 83.42 -11.34 99.19
N VAL A 19 83.02 -10.11 99.52
CA VAL A 19 82.84 -9.67 100.91
C VAL A 19 81.67 -10.38 101.62
N GLU A 20 80.68 -10.87 100.86
CA GLU A 20 79.51 -11.58 101.42
C GLU A 20 79.71 -13.10 101.50
N CYS A 21 80.27 -13.74 100.48
CA CYS A 21 80.37 -15.21 100.44
C CYS A 21 81.79 -15.75 100.67
N GLY A 22 82.81 -14.88 100.78
CA GLY A 22 84.21 -15.27 101.04
C GLY A 22 84.94 -15.95 99.88
N GLU A 23 84.24 -16.27 98.79
CA GLU A 23 84.80 -17.03 97.66
C GLU A 23 85.74 -16.16 96.80
N LYS A 24 86.80 -16.76 96.27
CA LYS A 24 87.77 -16.08 95.40
C LYS A 24 87.11 -15.69 94.07
N LEU A 25 87.19 -14.41 93.74
CA LEU A 25 86.60 -13.88 92.51
C LEU A 25 87.48 -14.27 91.30
N PRO A 26 86.88 -14.62 90.14
CA PRO A 26 87.61 -14.92 88.92
C PRO A 26 88.56 -13.78 88.54
N VAL A 27 89.78 -14.10 88.08
CA VAL A 27 90.78 -13.09 87.69
C VAL A 27 90.32 -12.33 86.44
N ASP A 28 89.57 -12.98 85.56
CA ASP A 28 88.95 -12.32 84.41
C ASP A 28 87.70 -11.53 84.84
N ILE A 29 87.75 -10.21 84.62
CA ILE A 29 86.64 -9.30 84.90
C ILE A 29 85.39 -9.64 84.06
N ASN A 30 85.55 -10.26 82.88
CA ASN A 30 84.44 -10.59 82.00
C ASN A 30 83.52 -11.68 82.59
N ASP A 31 84.07 -12.60 83.38
CA ASP A 31 83.32 -13.64 84.09
C ASP A 31 82.52 -13.09 85.28
N ARG A 32 82.73 -11.81 85.63
CA ARG A 32 82.01 -11.09 86.69
C ARG A 32 80.78 -10.33 86.16
N PHE A 33 80.48 -10.42 84.86
CA PHE A 33 79.28 -9.86 84.25
C PHE A 33 78.30 -10.97 83.84
N PRO A 34 76.99 -10.82 84.10
CA PRO A 34 76.00 -11.80 83.64
C PRO A 34 76.02 -11.89 82.12
N ALA A 35 76.21 -13.11 81.58
CA ALA A 35 76.20 -13.35 80.15
C ALA A 35 74.86 -12.89 79.54
N LYS A 36 74.90 -12.00 78.53
CA LYS A 36 73.69 -11.53 77.83
C LYS A 36 72.93 -12.74 77.26
N PRO A 37 71.63 -12.92 77.57
CA PRO A 37 70.89 -14.09 77.11
C PRO A 37 70.78 -14.06 75.57
N LYS A 38 71.39 -15.05 74.90
CA LYS A 38 71.33 -15.22 73.43
C LYS A 38 69.88 -15.33 72.89
N ARG A 39 68.89 -15.65 73.74
CA ARG A 39 67.46 -15.76 73.39
C ARG A 39 66.82 -14.42 72.96
N PHE A 40 67.30 -13.28 73.44
CA PHE A 40 66.71 -11.98 73.10
C PHE A 40 67.05 -11.52 71.66
N ARG A 41 68.20 -11.95 71.12
CA ARG A 41 68.55 -11.72 69.70
C ARG A 41 67.65 -12.55 68.77
N LEU A 42 67.40 -13.81 69.12
CA LEU A 42 66.53 -14.69 68.34
C LEU A 42 65.08 -14.15 68.28
N LEU A 43 64.56 -13.67 69.42
CA LEU A 43 63.24 -13.02 69.48
C LEU A 43 63.17 -11.75 68.62
N SER A 44 64.22 -10.91 68.64
CA SER A 44 64.29 -9.71 67.80
C SER A 44 64.20 -10.04 66.31
N TYR A 45 64.92 -11.07 65.84
CA TYR A 45 64.84 -11.52 64.45
C TYR A 45 63.43 -12.04 64.07
N ILE A 46 62.75 -12.76 64.96
CA ILE A 46 61.38 -13.25 64.73
C ILE A 46 60.39 -12.07 64.64
N VAL A 47 60.51 -11.09 65.53
CA VAL A 47 59.65 -9.89 65.52
C VAL A 47 59.88 -9.06 64.26
N SER A 48 61.13 -8.86 63.84
CA SER A 48 61.44 -8.15 62.58
C SER A 48 60.90 -8.89 61.35
N LEU A 49 60.97 -10.23 61.32
CA LEU A 49 60.41 -11.04 60.24
C LEU A 49 58.87 -10.91 60.16
N LEU A 50 58.18 -10.99 61.31
CA LEU A 50 56.73 -10.82 61.38
C LEU A 50 56.29 -9.43 60.94
N LEU A 51 57.04 -8.39 61.33
CA LEU A 51 56.74 -7.01 60.96
C LEU A 51 56.94 -6.78 59.44
N LEU A 52 57.98 -7.40 58.85
CA LEU A 52 58.18 -7.37 57.41
C LEU A 52 57.09 -8.14 56.65
N ALA A 53 56.65 -9.29 57.17
CA ALA A 53 55.52 -10.04 56.61
C ALA A 53 54.20 -9.25 56.70
N LEU A 54 53.96 -8.54 57.80
CA LEU A 54 52.79 -7.67 57.97
C LEU A 54 52.81 -6.53 56.94
N ILE A 55 53.95 -5.86 56.75
CA ILE A 55 54.09 -4.79 55.74
C ILE A 55 53.85 -5.37 54.35
N GLY A 56 54.44 -6.53 54.03
CA GLY A 56 54.21 -7.22 52.76
C GLY A 56 52.73 -7.52 52.52
N PHE A 57 52.02 -8.02 53.55
CA PHE A 57 50.58 -8.28 53.47
C PHE A 57 49.76 -7.01 53.25
N VAL A 58 50.06 -5.92 53.97
CA VAL A 58 49.37 -4.62 53.79
C VAL A 58 49.62 -4.06 52.39
N CYS A 59 50.87 -4.07 51.91
CA CYS A 59 51.19 -3.62 50.56
C CYS A 59 50.45 -4.46 49.49
N TYR A 60 50.40 -5.78 49.67
CA TYR A 60 49.67 -6.66 48.78
C TYR A 60 48.16 -6.41 48.80
N TYR A 61 47.57 -6.22 49.98
CA TYR A 61 46.16 -5.86 50.12
C TYR A 61 45.82 -4.52 49.46
N LEU A 62 46.66 -3.50 49.65
CA LEU A 62 46.47 -2.19 49.02
C LEU A 62 46.60 -2.28 47.49
N TYR A 63 47.53 -3.09 46.98
CA TYR A 63 47.67 -3.34 45.56
C TYR A 63 46.43 -4.03 44.97
N LEU A 64 45.92 -5.07 45.63
CA LEU A 64 44.67 -5.74 45.22
C LEU A 64 43.48 -4.78 45.22
N ASN A 65 43.32 -3.99 46.27
CA ASN A 65 42.24 -3.01 46.36
C ASN A 65 42.38 -1.91 45.29
N TYR A 66 43.60 -1.46 44.99
CA TYR A 66 43.85 -0.51 43.90
C TYR A 66 43.47 -1.10 42.54
N GLN A 67 43.86 -2.35 42.26
CA GLN A 67 43.50 -3.06 41.04
C GLN A 67 41.98 -3.21 40.90
N GLU A 68 41.31 -3.63 41.96
CA GLU A 68 39.86 -3.83 41.97
C GLU A 68 39.07 -2.53 41.77
N ASN A 69 39.46 -1.45 42.45
CA ASN A 69 38.81 -0.15 42.29
C ASN A 69 39.01 0.42 40.87
N ASN A 70 40.21 0.29 40.29
CA ASN A 70 40.43 0.74 38.91
C ASN A 70 39.67 -0.11 37.90
N ALA A 71 39.59 -1.43 38.10
CA ALA A 71 38.77 -2.29 37.27
C ALA A 71 37.29 -1.86 37.31
N LEU A 72 36.75 -1.55 38.49
CA LEU A 72 35.37 -1.11 38.67
C LEU A 72 35.12 0.26 38.03
N ILE A 73 36.01 1.24 38.21
CA ILE A 73 35.89 2.57 37.59
C ILE A 73 35.85 2.44 36.05
N LYS A 74 36.69 1.58 35.47
CA LYS A 74 36.71 1.35 34.03
C LYS A 74 35.46 0.62 33.54
N TYR A 75 34.96 -0.33 34.32
CA TYR A 75 33.70 -1.03 34.04
C TYR A 75 32.51 -0.06 34.04
N GLN A 76 32.35 0.76 35.07
CA GLN A 76 31.28 1.77 35.15
C GLN A 76 31.38 2.79 34.02
N SER A 77 32.60 3.23 33.68
CA SER A 77 32.82 4.10 32.53
C SER A 77 32.38 3.44 31.22
N ALA A 78 32.52 2.13 31.08
CA ALA A 78 32.02 1.41 29.92
C ALA A 78 30.50 1.37 29.89
N GLU A 79 29.84 1.12 31.02
CA GLU A 79 28.37 1.16 31.13
C GLU A 79 27.81 2.53 30.70
N ASP A 80 28.43 3.62 31.16
CA ASP A 80 28.07 4.97 30.75
C ASP A 80 28.23 5.21 29.24
N ASN A 81 29.29 4.69 28.64
CA ASN A 81 29.52 4.78 27.19
C ASN A 81 28.51 3.92 26.41
N LEU A 82 28.14 2.75 26.91
CA LEU A 82 27.12 1.88 26.31
C LEU A 82 25.73 2.52 26.34
N LEU A 83 25.36 3.19 27.43
CA LEU A 83 24.11 3.95 27.50
C LEU A 83 24.06 5.08 26.46
N LYS A 84 25.22 5.61 26.07
CA LYS A 84 25.37 6.60 24.99
C LYS A 84 25.59 5.99 23.61
N MET A 85 25.53 4.66 23.48
CA MET A 85 25.82 3.91 22.25
C MET A 85 27.23 4.13 21.68
N GLU A 86 28.18 4.56 22.52
CA GLU A 86 29.59 4.73 22.14
C GLU A 86 30.35 3.39 22.25
N PHE A 87 29.93 2.39 21.46
CA PHE A 87 30.40 1.00 21.57
C PHE A 87 31.93 0.86 21.50
N GLN A 88 32.58 1.64 20.63
CA GLN A 88 34.04 1.62 20.51
C GLN A 88 34.75 2.10 21.79
N LYS A 89 34.22 3.13 22.45
CA LYS A 89 34.80 3.63 23.71
C LYS A 89 34.52 2.65 24.85
N ALA A 90 33.30 2.12 24.91
CA ALA A 90 32.93 1.10 25.90
C ALA A 90 33.87 -0.12 25.83
N HIS A 91 34.12 -0.63 24.62
CA HIS A 91 35.05 -1.73 24.38
C HIS A 91 36.43 -1.45 24.98
N GLN A 92 37.00 -0.29 24.67
CA GLN A 92 38.32 0.11 25.19
C GLN A 92 38.35 0.22 26.72
N GLN A 93 37.27 0.66 27.37
CA GLN A 93 37.21 0.72 28.83
C GLN A 93 37.06 -0.67 29.44
N LEU A 94 36.32 -1.59 28.80
CA LEU A 94 36.17 -2.97 29.26
C LEU A 94 37.48 -3.75 29.14
N GLU A 95 38.22 -3.60 28.04
CA GLU A 95 39.58 -4.16 27.92
C GLU A 95 40.48 -3.65 29.05
N LYS A 96 40.48 -2.33 29.32
CA LYS A 96 41.25 -1.75 30.43
C LYS A 96 40.80 -2.31 31.78
N SER A 97 39.50 -2.49 32.01
CA SER A 97 38.98 -3.12 33.23
C SER A 97 39.56 -4.52 33.42
N LEU A 98 39.58 -5.32 32.36
CA LEU A 98 40.13 -6.68 32.36
C LEU A 98 41.65 -6.70 32.51
N THR A 99 42.37 -5.66 32.10
CA THR A 99 43.83 -5.55 32.40
C THR A 99 44.12 -5.33 33.89
N PHE A 100 43.21 -4.67 34.63
CA PHE A 100 43.35 -4.49 36.07
C PHE A 100 42.84 -5.72 36.86
N LYS A 101 41.78 -6.38 36.38
CA LYS A 101 41.21 -7.60 36.98
C LYS A 101 40.82 -8.62 35.89
N GLU A 102 41.71 -9.56 35.59
CA GLU A 102 41.50 -10.56 34.53
C GLU A 102 40.31 -11.50 34.83
N ASN A 103 40.07 -11.81 36.10
CA ASN A 103 38.93 -12.60 36.54
C ASN A 103 37.76 -11.70 36.97
N PHE A 104 37.17 -11.00 36.00
CA PHE A 104 35.99 -10.16 36.19
C PHE A 104 34.86 -10.63 35.24
N PRO A 105 34.01 -11.59 35.67
CA PRO A 105 32.98 -12.20 34.82
C PRO A 105 32.00 -11.20 34.19
N GLU A 106 31.57 -10.20 34.93
CA GLU A 106 30.63 -9.17 34.50
C GLU A 106 31.23 -8.33 33.36
N ALA A 107 32.50 -7.92 33.50
CA ALA A 107 33.21 -7.21 32.45
C ALA A 107 33.41 -8.06 31.20
N LYS A 108 33.67 -9.38 31.34
CA LYS A 108 33.76 -10.30 30.19
C LYS A 108 32.44 -10.44 29.45
N ASN A 109 31.34 -10.62 30.17
CA ASN A 109 30.00 -10.74 29.57
C ASN A 109 29.59 -9.45 28.86
N LEU A 110 29.85 -8.30 29.49
CA LEU A 110 29.54 -7.00 28.89
C LEU A 110 30.40 -6.72 27.66
N LEU A 111 31.67 -7.16 27.65
CA LEU A 111 32.56 -7.07 26.50
C LEU A 111 32.03 -7.88 25.31
N GLN A 112 31.53 -9.10 25.52
CA GLN A 112 30.95 -9.91 24.45
C GLN A 112 29.77 -9.21 23.76
N PHE A 113 28.85 -8.63 24.54
CA PHE A 113 27.76 -7.83 23.96
C PHE A 113 28.30 -6.60 23.22
N THR A 114 29.26 -5.89 23.82
CA THR A 114 29.85 -4.68 23.25
C THR A 114 30.53 -4.96 21.91
N ASP A 115 31.20 -6.09 21.76
CA ASP A 115 31.79 -6.53 20.50
C ASP A 115 30.74 -6.78 19.42
N VAL A 116 29.67 -7.49 19.76
CA VAL A 116 28.55 -7.74 18.84
C VAL A 116 27.92 -6.41 18.41
N ALA A 117 27.60 -5.53 19.37
CA ALA A 117 26.99 -4.24 19.10
C ALA A 117 27.89 -3.33 18.24
N LYS A 118 29.18 -3.26 18.56
CA LYS A 118 30.20 -2.54 17.78
C LYS A 118 30.24 -3.01 16.32
N ASN A 119 30.29 -4.32 16.10
CA ASN A 119 30.37 -4.90 14.76
C ASN A 119 29.09 -4.66 13.97
N ILE A 120 27.92 -4.76 14.61
CA ILE A 120 26.63 -4.44 13.98
C ILE A 120 26.59 -2.97 13.56
N SER A 121 26.95 -2.05 14.46
CA SER A 121 26.97 -0.62 14.16
C SER A 121 27.91 -0.29 13.00
N ALA A 122 29.13 -0.82 13.02
CA ALA A 122 30.08 -0.62 11.92
C ALA A 122 29.56 -1.19 10.59
N ALA A 123 29.01 -2.40 10.60
CA ALA A 123 28.46 -3.03 9.40
C ALA A 123 27.29 -2.24 8.80
N ILE A 124 26.46 -1.60 9.63
CA ILE A 124 25.36 -0.74 9.17
C ILE A 124 25.89 0.58 8.61
N GLU A 125 26.91 1.16 9.26
CA GLU A 125 27.52 2.44 8.87
C GLU A 125 28.31 2.34 7.55
N ASP A 126 29.00 1.22 7.32
CA ASP A 126 29.78 0.96 6.10
C ASP A 126 28.89 0.79 4.85
N ILE A 127 27.60 0.51 5.01
CA ILE A 127 26.66 0.40 3.89
C ILE A 127 26.30 1.78 3.37
N SER A 128 26.50 1.98 2.06
CA SER A 128 26.14 3.19 1.32
C SER A 128 24.75 3.70 1.67
N ALA A 129 24.60 5.02 1.80
CA ALA A 129 23.33 5.67 2.12
C ALA A 129 22.20 5.31 1.14
N SER A 130 22.53 5.01 -0.11
CA SER A 130 21.55 4.65 -1.15
C SER A 130 21.20 3.16 -1.20
N ASN A 131 21.93 2.28 -0.50
CA ASN A 131 21.64 0.85 -0.49
C ASN A 131 20.69 0.47 0.65
N TYR A 132 19.42 0.83 0.48
CA TYR A 132 18.39 0.65 1.50
C TYR A 132 18.14 -0.83 1.86
N ASP A 133 18.08 -1.72 0.88
CA ASP A 133 17.76 -3.14 1.11
C ASP A 133 18.86 -3.85 1.89
N GLU A 134 20.13 -3.62 1.53
CA GLU A 134 21.27 -4.16 2.26
C GLU A 134 21.31 -3.64 3.71
N LYS A 135 21.03 -2.34 3.90
CA LYS A 135 20.96 -1.72 5.23
C LYS A 135 19.85 -2.32 6.09
N LEU A 136 18.66 -2.54 5.53
CA LEU A 136 17.55 -3.20 6.23
C LEU A 136 17.87 -4.66 6.61
N ILE A 137 18.56 -5.39 5.72
CA ILE A 137 19.03 -6.74 6.01
C ILE A 137 20.03 -6.72 7.17
N ALA A 138 21.00 -5.81 7.14
CA ALA A 138 22.00 -5.65 8.20
C ALA A 138 21.36 -5.31 9.55
N ILE A 139 20.40 -4.39 9.58
CA ILE A 139 19.63 -4.04 10.81
C ILE A 139 18.88 -5.26 11.36
N ASN A 140 18.17 -6.01 10.51
CA ASN A 140 17.42 -7.19 10.92
C ASN A 140 18.33 -8.31 11.44
N ASN A 141 19.49 -8.51 10.80
CA ASN A 141 20.50 -9.45 11.29
C ASN A 141 21.08 -8.99 12.63
N GLY A 142 21.35 -7.69 12.79
CA GLY A 142 21.79 -7.11 14.07
C GLY A 142 20.80 -7.38 15.19
N LYS A 143 19.50 -7.13 14.96
CA LYS A 143 18.41 -7.44 15.91
C LYS A 143 18.40 -8.91 16.33
N LYS A 144 18.60 -9.83 15.37
CA LYS A 144 18.70 -11.27 15.67
C LYS A 144 19.93 -11.59 16.52
N GLN A 145 21.08 -11.02 16.20
CA GLN A 145 22.32 -11.26 16.95
C GLN A 145 22.23 -10.78 18.39
N ILE A 146 21.59 -9.63 18.64
CA ILE A 146 21.46 -9.09 20.00
C ILE A 146 20.34 -9.73 20.82
N SER A 147 19.44 -10.50 20.19
CA SER A 147 18.32 -11.16 20.89
C SER A 147 18.74 -12.21 21.92
N ALA A 148 20.00 -12.67 21.87
CA ALA A 148 20.60 -13.57 22.85
C ALA A 148 20.99 -12.85 24.16
N PHE A 149 20.98 -11.52 24.18
CA PHE A 149 21.36 -10.69 25.33
C PHE A 149 20.12 -10.04 25.95
N THR A 150 20.23 -9.66 27.22
CA THR A 150 19.15 -9.01 27.97
C THR A 150 19.69 -7.86 28.81
N GLY A 151 18.92 -6.79 28.97
CA GLY A 151 19.24 -5.68 29.86
C GLY A 151 19.00 -4.31 29.20
N THR A 152 19.05 -3.25 30.00
CA THR A 152 18.69 -1.88 29.58
C THR A 152 19.48 -1.39 28.37
N VAL A 153 20.78 -1.71 28.29
CA VAL A 153 21.61 -1.34 27.13
C VAL A 153 21.14 -2.05 25.86
N VAL A 154 20.74 -3.32 25.97
CA VAL A 154 20.22 -4.12 24.86
C VAL A 154 18.90 -3.54 24.37
N ASP A 155 17.99 -3.19 25.29
CA ASP A 155 16.70 -2.58 24.98
C ASP A 155 16.87 -1.23 24.26
N ASN A 156 17.80 -0.40 24.75
CA ASN A 156 18.15 0.87 24.11
C ASN A 156 18.71 0.66 22.71
N PHE A 157 19.60 -0.31 22.53
CA PHE A 157 20.18 -0.60 21.21
C PHE A 157 19.14 -1.18 20.25
N GLN A 158 18.27 -2.06 20.71
CA GLN A 158 17.15 -2.58 19.93
C GLN A 158 16.19 -1.46 19.50
N THR A 159 15.91 -0.52 20.40
CA THR A 159 15.12 0.69 20.08
C THR A 159 15.81 1.55 19.03
N SER A 160 17.12 1.75 19.15
CA SER A 160 17.92 2.46 18.14
C SER A 160 17.86 1.77 16.77
N LEU A 161 18.02 0.45 16.72
CA LEU A 161 17.87 -0.33 15.49
C LEU A 161 16.46 -0.27 14.90
N ASN A 162 15.41 -0.23 15.74
CA ASN A 162 14.03 -0.03 15.28
C ASN A 162 13.86 1.36 14.64
N ASN A 163 14.40 2.41 15.27
CA ASN A 163 14.31 3.76 14.74
C ASN A 163 15.11 3.91 13.42
N GLN A 164 16.33 3.36 13.37
CA GLN A 164 17.10 3.31 12.13
C GLN A 164 16.39 2.55 11.02
N GLN A 165 15.71 1.44 11.34
CA GLN A 165 14.91 0.72 10.36
C GLN A 165 13.82 1.61 9.77
N LYS A 166 13.05 2.31 10.62
CA LYS A 166 11.99 3.22 10.17
C LYS A 166 12.55 4.32 9.29
N GLU A 167 13.64 4.96 9.71
CA GLU A 167 14.31 6.02 8.93
C GLU A 167 14.73 5.50 7.54
N VAL A 168 15.38 4.34 7.48
CA VAL A 168 15.82 3.74 6.20
C VAL A 168 14.63 3.39 5.30
N GLN A 169 13.55 2.84 5.86
CA GLN A 169 12.33 2.56 5.10
C GLN A 169 11.69 3.84 4.57
N LEU A 170 11.66 4.89 5.38
CA LEU A 170 11.09 6.18 5.03
C LEU A 170 11.88 6.87 3.92
N GLN A 171 13.21 6.89 4.02
CA GLN A 171 14.09 7.41 2.96
C GLN A 171 13.93 6.62 1.66
N LYS A 172 13.84 5.28 1.75
CA LYS A 172 13.59 4.43 0.58
C LYS A 172 12.28 4.82 -0.12
N VAL A 173 11.20 4.98 0.63
CA VAL A 173 9.89 5.38 0.12
C VAL A 173 9.95 6.78 -0.50
N LYS A 174 10.58 7.76 0.18
CA LYS A 174 10.76 9.13 -0.33
C LYS A 174 11.54 9.16 -1.65
N THR A 175 12.69 8.49 -1.72
CA THR A 175 13.49 8.42 -2.96
C THR A 175 12.71 7.80 -4.12
N LYS A 176 11.91 6.76 -3.86
CA LYS A 176 11.04 6.18 -4.89
C LYS A 176 9.97 7.18 -5.35
N LEU A 177 9.39 7.96 -4.44
CA LEU A 177 8.37 8.95 -4.77
C LEU A 177 8.93 10.14 -5.57
N GLU A 178 10.14 10.60 -5.25
CA GLU A 178 10.85 11.65 -5.99
C GLU A 178 11.14 11.29 -7.45
N SER A 179 11.16 10.00 -7.79
CA SER A 179 11.43 9.51 -9.15
C SER A 179 10.22 9.56 -10.10
N GLU A 180 9.14 10.23 -9.72
CA GLU A 180 7.86 10.29 -10.46
C GLU A 180 7.37 8.89 -10.90
N PRO A 181 7.11 8.00 -9.94
CA PRO A 181 6.78 6.61 -10.22
C PRO A 181 5.47 6.47 -11.00
N ASP A 182 5.38 5.42 -11.82
CA ASP A 182 4.12 5.07 -12.45
C ASP A 182 3.05 4.62 -11.43
N ILE A 183 1.81 4.48 -11.88
CA ILE A 183 0.69 4.13 -11.01
C ILE A 183 0.84 2.76 -10.33
N HIS A 184 1.47 1.79 -10.97
CA HIS A 184 1.71 0.46 -10.39
C HIS A 184 2.78 0.52 -9.31
N THR A 185 3.76 1.38 -9.52
CA THR A 185 4.83 1.66 -8.57
C THR A 185 4.26 2.40 -7.37
N LEU A 186 3.36 3.37 -7.56
CA LEU A 186 2.64 4.04 -6.45
C LEU A 186 1.87 3.05 -5.57
N GLN A 187 1.23 2.02 -6.14
CA GLN A 187 0.55 0.97 -5.36
C GLN A 187 1.54 0.19 -4.48
N THR A 188 2.73 -0.10 -5.01
CA THR A 188 3.78 -0.80 -4.26
C THR A 188 4.35 0.09 -3.15
N ILE A 189 4.59 1.36 -3.45
CA ILE A 189 5.10 2.34 -2.47
C ILE A 189 4.06 2.55 -1.36
N LEU A 190 2.77 2.61 -1.69
CA LEU A 190 1.69 2.72 -0.70
C LEU A 190 1.77 1.58 0.32
N TRP A 191 1.83 0.33 -0.15
CA TRP A 191 1.93 -0.83 0.72
C TRP A 191 3.20 -0.83 1.58
N GLU A 192 4.33 -0.41 1.01
CA GLU A 192 5.58 -0.25 1.77
C GLU A 192 5.44 0.83 2.86
N ALA A 193 4.82 1.97 2.55
CA ALA A 193 4.64 3.09 3.47
C ALA A 193 3.66 2.78 4.60
N GLU A 194 2.53 2.12 4.32
CA GLU A 194 1.55 1.68 5.33
C GLU A 194 2.14 0.71 6.37
N GLY A 195 3.22 0.01 6.01
CA GLY A 195 3.95 -0.87 6.92
C GLY A 195 4.87 -0.14 7.92
N ILE A 196 5.09 1.16 7.75
CA ILE A 196 6.00 1.96 8.57
C ILE A 196 5.20 2.62 9.69
N GLN A 197 5.52 2.29 10.94
CA GLN A 197 4.92 2.92 12.12
C GLN A 197 5.58 4.26 12.42
N ASP A 198 5.35 5.27 11.57
CA ASP A 198 5.91 6.62 11.71
C ASP A 198 4.90 7.68 11.21
N PRO A 199 4.70 8.80 11.93
CA PRO A 199 3.79 9.86 11.51
C PRO A 199 4.11 10.45 10.13
N GLU A 200 5.38 10.51 9.74
CA GLU A 200 5.77 11.00 8.42
C GLU A 200 5.38 10.01 7.31
N ALA A 201 5.35 8.71 7.62
CA ALA A 201 4.86 7.70 6.68
C ALA A 201 3.35 7.87 6.42
N ASP A 202 2.56 8.25 7.44
CA ASP A 202 1.13 8.52 7.29
C ASP A 202 0.87 9.69 6.32
N GLU A 203 1.71 10.73 6.35
CA GLU A 203 1.63 11.85 5.40
C GLU A 203 1.94 11.39 3.96
N ILE A 204 2.94 10.54 3.79
CA ILE A 204 3.28 9.97 2.47
C ILE A 204 2.13 9.09 1.96
N VAL A 205 1.55 8.25 2.82
CA VAL A 205 0.38 7.42 2.49
C VAL A 205 -0.77 8.29 1.99
N ALA A 206 -1.10 9.36 2.71
CA ALA A 206 -2.16 10.29 2.31
C ALA A 206 -1.88 10.92 0.93
N SER A 207 -0.64 11.37 0.68
CA SER A 207 -0.24 11.94 -0.61
C SER A 207 -0.37 10.92 -1.76
N ILE A 208 0.08 9.68 -1.56
CA ILE A 208 -0.02 8.62 -2.57
C ILE A 208 -1.49 8.28 -2.85
N GLN A 209 -2.32 8.19 -1.81
CA GLN A 209 -3.76 7.95 -1.96
C GLN A 209 -4.43 9.07 -2.76
N GLU A 210 -4.08 10.33 -2.53
CA GLU A 210 -4.60 11.46 -3.31
C GLU A 210 -4.20 11.36 -4.80
N GLN A 211 -2.94 11.03 -5.08
CA GLN A 211 -2.46 10.81 -6.44
C GLN A 211 -3.18 9.66 -7.14
N LEU A 212 -3.40 8.54 -6.43
CA LEU A 212 -4.17 7.39 -6.92
C LEU A 212 -5.62 7.79 -7.23
N VAL A 213 -6.27 8.56 -6.35
CA VAL A 213 -7.63 9.08 -6.57
C VAL A 213 -7.67 9.98 -7.79
N ALA A 214 -6.71 10.90 -7.94
CA ALA A 214 -6.62 11.80 -9.09
C ALA A 214 -6.44 11.04 -10.40
N TYR A 215 -5.47 10.13 -10.47
CA TYR A 215 -5.23 9.29 -11.65
C TYR A 215 -6.46 8.47 -12.03
N THR A 216 -7.05 7.78 -11.05
CA THR A 216 -8.21 6.93 -11.25
C THR A 216 -9.39 7.74 -11.76
N SER A 217 -9.65 8.90 -11.16
CA SER A 217 -10.73 9.81 -11.58
C SER A 217 -10.55 10.28 -13.02
N THR A 218 -9.32 10.71 -13.38
CA THR A 218 -9.02 11.17 -14.74
C THR A 218 -9.23 10.07 -15.77
N ARG A 219 -8.69 8.87 -15.52
CA ARG A 219 -8.86 7.74 -16.45
C ARG A 219 -10.31 7.27 -16.56
N ALA A 220 -11.05 7.26 -15.46
CA ALA A 220 -12.47 6.93 -15.49
C ALA A 220 -13.27 7.93 -16.32
N ASN A 221 -12.98 9.23 -16.19
CA ASN A 221 -13.58 10.27 -17.02
C ASN A 221 -13.21 10.09 -18.51
N ASP A 222 -11.96 9.77 -18.84
CA ASP A 222 -11.56 9.46 -20.22
C ASP A 222 -12.38 8.31 -20.81
N TYR A 223 -12.63 7.25 -20.02
CA TYR A 223 -13.48 6.15 -20.45
C TYR A 223 -14.95 6.54 -20.60
N LEU A 224 -15.47 7.37 -19.70
CA LEU A 224 -16.84 7.91 -19.78
C LEU A 224 -17.05 8.72 -21.07
N THR A 225 -16.14 9.63 -21.41
CA THR A 225 -16.25 10.43 -22.66
C THR A 225 -16.30 9.56 -23.91
N LYS A 226 -15.66 8.38 -23.87
CA LYS A 226 -15.64 7.39 -24.95
C LYS A 226 -16.78 6.36 -24.86
N LYS A 227 -17.72 6.53 -23.92
CA LYS A 227 -18.84 5.60 -23.64
C LYS A 227 -18.38 4.18 -23.27
N GLN A 228 -17.17 4.05 -22.73
CA GLN A 228 -16.59 2.78 -22.30
C GLN A 228 -16.90 2.52 -20.82
N PHE A 229 -18.19 2.39 -20.46
CA PHE A 229 -18.65 2.30 -19.07
C PHE A 229 -18.02 1.14 -18.29
N SER A 230 -17.85 -0.03 -18.91
CA SER A 230 -17.21 -1.19 -18.27
C SER A 230 -15.76 -0.92 -17.86
N ASN A 231 -15.00 -0.20 -18.71
CA ASN A 231 -13.62 0.18 -18.42
C ASN A 231 -13.57 1.25 -17.33
N ALA A 232 -14.46 2.25 -17.39
CA ALA A 232 -14.59 3.29 -16.38
C ALA A 232 -14.90 2.69 -14.99
N LYS A 233 -15.83 1.73 -14.93
CA LYS A 233 -16.16 1.03 -13.69
C LYS A 233 -14.97 0.22 -13.17
N LYS A 234 -14.32 -0.56 -14.04
CA LYS A 234 -13.19 -1.42 -13.65
C LYS A 234 -12.05 -0.61 -13.02
N ILE A 235 -11.68 0.53 -13.62
CA ILE A 235 -10.58 1.34 -13.07
C ILE A 235 -10.96 1.97 -11.72
N ILE A 236 -12.22 2.39 -11.55
CA ILE A 236 -12.71 2.91 -10.26
C ILE A 236 -12.69 1.83 -9.19
N GLU A 237 -13.13 0.62 -9.51
CA GLU A 237 -13.10 -0.51 -8.58
C GLU A 237 -11.66 -0.88 -8.18
N GLN A 238 -10.72 -0.81 -9.11
CA GLN A 238 -9.29 -0.97 -8.81
C GLN A 238 -8.78 0.16 -7.90
N GLY A 239 -9.13 1.42 -8.16
CA GLY A 239 -8.74 2.54 -7.28
C GLY A 239 -9.30 2.41 -5.86
N LEU A 240 -10.55 1.95 -5.72
CA LEU A 240 -11.19 1.71 -4.44
C LEU A 240 -10.58 0.53 -3.65
N GLN A 241 -9.81 -0.36 -4.28
CA GLN A 241 -9.06 -1.39 -3.53
C GLN A 241 -7.94 -0.76 -2.68
N TYR A 242 -7.32 0.30 -3.17
CA TYR A 242 -6.24 1.01 -2.48
C TYR A 242 -6.74 2.20 -1.66
N VAL A 243 -7.85 2.81 -2.06
CA VAL A 243 -8.45 3.96 -1.36
C VAL A 243 -9.93 3.69 -1.08
N PRO A 244 -10.26 2.73 -0.19
CA PRO A 244 -11.63 2.24 0.00
C PRO A 244 -12.59 3.31 0.53
N ASN A 245 -12.07 4.28 1.29
CA ASN A 245 -12.86 5.35 1.90
C ASN A 245 -12.94 6.60 1.03
N SER A 246 -12.56 6.54 -0.26
CA SER A 246 -12.64 7.69 -1.16
C SER A 246 -14.10 7.99 -1.52
N GLU A 247 -14.65 9.06 -0.96
CA GLU A 247 -15.97 9.58 -1.33
C GLU A 247 -16.01 9.98 -2.82
N LYS A 248 -14.92 10.55 -3.33
CA LYS A 248 -14.80 10.99 -4.73
C LYS A 248 -14.92 9.81 -5.70
N LEU A 249 -14.16 8.72 -5.47
CA LEU A 249 -14.23 7.53 -6.33
C LEU A 249 -15.58 6.82 -6.20
N SER A 250 -16.16 6.77 -5.00
CA SER A 250 -17.48 6.17 -4.76
C SER A 250 -18.61 6.94 -5.44
N SER A 251 -18.56 8.27 -5.40
CA SER A 251 -19.49 9.15 -6.12
C SER A 251 -19.35 8.96 -7.64
N LEU A 252 -18.11 8.96 -8.15
CA LEU A 252 -17.85 8.74 -9.57
C LEU A 252 -18.32 7.35 -10.05
N LYS A 253 -18.15 6.30 -9.25
CA LYS A 253 -18.74 4.97 -9.52
C LYS A 253 -20.25 5.06 -9.74
N THR A 254 -20.95 5.77 -8.87
CA THR A 254 -22.40 5.95 -8.94
C THR A 254 -22.80 6.72 -10.19
N THR A 255 -22.05 7.77 -10.54
CA THR A 255 -22.27 8.54 -11.78
C THR A 255 -22.10 7.65 -13.02
N ILE A 256 -21.04 6.84 -13.08
CA ILE A 256 -20.81 5.91 -14.20
C ILE A 256 -21.99 4.95 -14.39
N GLU A 257 -22.50 4.36 -13.30
CA GLU A 257 -23.65 3.44 -13.37
C GLU A 257 -24.94 4.14 -13.83
N LYS A 258 -25.18 5.36 -13.34
CA LYS A 258 -26.33 6.17 -13.77
C LYS A 258 -26.25 6.54 -15.24
N GLU A 259 -25.09 7.01 -15.70
CA GLU A 259 -24.88 7.35 -17.11
C GLU A 259 -24.99 6.14 -18.02
N LYS A 260 -24.44 4.99 -17.61
CA LYS A 260 -24.58 3.73 -18.33
C LYS A 260 -26.06 3.35 -18.48
N THR A 261 -26.80 3.32 -17.37
CA THR A 261 -28.22 2.96 -17.37
C THR A 261 -29.04 3.93 -18.23
N ALA A 262 -28.78 5.23 -18.11
CA ALA A 262 -29.44 6.24 -18.93
C ALA A 262 -29.13 6.08 -20.43
N PHE A 263 -27.88 5.76 -20.77
CA PHE A 263 -27.47 5.50 -22.15
C PHE A 263 -28.16 4.26 -22.72
N GLU A 264 -28.15 3.14 -22.00
CA GLU A 264 -28.79 1.89 -22.40
C GLU A 264 -30.30 2.07 -22.58
N THR A 265 -30.97 2.72 -21.62
CA THR A 265 -32.41 3.03 -21.69
C THR A 265 -32.73 3.91 -22.90
N ALA A 266 -31.91 4.94 -23.17
CA ALA A 266 -32.12 5.81 -24.32
C ALA A 266 -31.87 5.10 -25.66
N GLN A 267 -31.01 4.08 -25.72
CA GLN A 267 -30.85 3.24 -26.91
C GLN A 267 -32.07 2.34 -27.11
N GLU A 268 -32.55 1.69 -26.05
CA GLU A 268 -33.74 0.84 -26.09
C GLU A 268 -34.96 1.62 -26.57
N GLN A 269 -35.21 2.82 -26.02
CA GLN A 269 -36.28 3.70 -26.46
C GLN A 269 -36.17 4.10 -27.95
N ARG A 270 -34.96 4.33 -28.46
CA ARG A 270 -34.76 4.65 -29.88
C ARG A 270 -35.08 3.46 -30.78
N ILE A 271 -34.72 2.26 -30.34
CA ILE A 271 -35.04 1.02 -31.06
C ILE A 271 -36.56 0.82 -31.08
N GLU A 272 -37.22 0.97 -29.93
CA GLU A 272 -38.68 0.85 -29.82
C GLU A 272 -39.42 1.88 -30.68
N GLN A 273 -38.97 3.14 -30.68
CA GLN A 273 -39.51 4.18 -31.55
C GLN A 273 -39.31 3.85 -33.04
N ALA A 274 -38.13 3.35 -33.42
CA ALA A 274 -37.86 2.95 -34.80
C ALA A 274 -38.72 1.74 -35.21
N MET A 275 -38.92 0.76 -34.32
CA MET A 275 -39.79 -0.39 -34.56
C MET A 275 -41.26 0.04 -34.73
N THR A 276 -41.75 0.90 -33.84
CA THR A 276 -43.12 1.42 -33.92
C THR A 276 -43.35 2.21 -35.20
N ALA A 277 -42.36 3.00 -35.64
CA ALA A 277 -42.43 3.74 -36.89
C ALA A 277 -42.49 2.80 -38.10
N VAL A 278 -41.67 1.75 -38.12
CA VAL A 278 -41.68 0.73 -39.18
C VAL A 278 -43.01 -0.04 -39.21
N GLU A 279 -43.58 -0.37 -38.05
CA GLU A 279 -44.89 -1.01 -37.95
C GLU A 279 -46.01 -0.11 -38.49
N ALA A 280 -46.05 1.15 -38.08
CA ALA A 280 -47.02 2.13 -38.58
C ALA A 280 -46.90 2.37 -40.10
N GLU A 281 -45.68 2.38 -40.62
CA GLU A 281 -45.40 2.48 -42.04
C GLU A 281 -45.91 1.24 -42.81
N ASN A 282 -45.65 0.04 -42.28
CA ASN A 282 -46.17 -1.21 -42.85
C ASN A 282 -47.70 -1.27 -42.83
N ASP A 283 -48.33 -0.84 -41.74
CA ASP A 283 -49.79 -0.82 -41.62
C ASP A 283 -50.41 0.18 -42.60
N LYS A 284 -49.79 1.35 -42.77
CA LYS A 284 -50.19 2.32 -43.79
C LYS A 284 -50.05 1.75 -45.20
N ASN A 285 -48.94 1.09 -45.50
CA ASN A 285 -48.73 0.47 -46.81
C ASN A 285 -49.71 -0.68 -47.08
N LYS A 286 -50.15 -1.41 -46.05
CA LYS A 286 -51.10 -2.54 -46.22
C LYS A 286 -52.56 -2.10 -46.33
N ASN A 287 -52.95 -1.02 -45.67
CA ASN A 287 -54.36 -0.67 -45.52
C ASN A 287 -54.75 0.69 -46.11
N ASP A 288 -53.81 1.63 -46.20
CA ASP A 288 -54.08 3.04 -46.57
C ASP A 288 -53.04 3.55 -47.60
N ALA A 289 -52.65 2.70 -48.55
CA ALA A 289 -51.59 2.99 -49.52
C ALA A 289 -52.02 3.94 -50.66
N VAL A 290 -53.32 4.12 -50.86
CA VAL A 290 -53.87 4.72 -52.08
C VAL A 290 -54.93 5.76 -51.71
N LYS A 291 -54.88 6.93 -52.36
CA LYS A 291 -55.84 8.02 -52.17
C LYS A 291 -56.54 8.36 -53.47
N LEU A 292 -57.87 8.24 -53.50
CA LEU A 292 -58.68 8.67 -54.64
C LEU A 292 -58.64 10.20 -54.76
N LYS A 293 -58.33 10.70 -55.97
CA LYS A 293 -58.24 12.13 -56.27
C LYS A 293 -59.46 12.63 -57.02
N ASP A 294 -59.91 11.89 -58.01
CA ASP A 294 -61.10 12.22 -58.78
C ASP A 294 -61.73 10.96 -59.38
N ILE A 295 -63.06 10.98 -59.54
CA ILE A 295 -63.82 9.96 -60.26
C ILE A 295 -64.97 10.65 -61.00
N SER A 296 -65.12 10.31 -62.26
CA SER A 296 -66.14 10.91 -63.12
C SER A 296 -66.76 9.85 -64.04
N ILE A 297 -68.03 10.05 -64.33
CA ILE A 297 -68.78 9.31 -65.33
C ILE A 297 -69.12 10.28 -66.46
N SER A 298 -68.85 9.88 -67.69
CA SER A 298 -69.09 10.70 -68.88
C SER A 298 -69.60 9.83 -70.03
N SER A 299 -70.14 10.46 -71.08
CA SER A 299 -70.49 9.75 -72.32
C SER A 299 -69.49 10.11 -73.41
N ASN A 300 -69.07 9.12 -74.19
CA ASN A 300 -68.24 9.37 -75.37
C ASN A 300 -69.07 9.84 -76.57
N ASP A 301 -68.39 10.21 -77.67
CA ASP A 301 -69.03 10.68 -78.90
C ASP A 301 -69.99 9.66 -79.55
N GLN A 302 -69.94 8.40 -79.11
CA GLN A 302 -70.78 7.30 -79.57
C GLN A 302 -71.96 7.03 -78.62
N GLY A 303 -72.08 7.79 -77.51
CA GLY A 303 -73.14 7.66 -76.52
C GLY A 303 -72.87 6.61 -75.43
N GLU A 304 -71.70 5.96 -75.44
CA GLU A 304 -71.32 4.92 -74.48
C GLU A 304 -70.83 5.56 -73.18
N VAL A 305 -71.06 4.89 -72.06
CA VAL A 305 -70.72 5.38 -70.72
C VAL A 305 -69.26 5.06 -70.39
N ILE A 306 -68.47 6.07 -70.07
CA ILE A 306 -67.08 5.95 -69.62
C ILE A 306 -66.98 6.33 -68.14
N VAL A 307 -66.46 5.41 -67.35
CA VAL A 307 -66.00 5.69 -65.98
C VAL A 307 -64.51 5.98 -66.05
N SER A 308 -64.06 7.10 -65.49
CA SER A 308 -62.64 7.44 -65.41
C SER A 308 -62.28 8.04 -64.06
N GLY A 309 -61.07 7.79 -63.60
CA GLY A 309 -60.60 8.33 -62.33
C GLY A 309 -59.08 8.40 -62.21
N GLU A 310 -58.65 9.10 -61.17
CA GLU A 310 -57.25 9.34 -60.83
C GLU A 310 -57.02 9.03 -59.35
N LEU A 311 -55.93 8.33 -59.05
CA LEU A 311 -55.54 7.95 -57.70
C LEU A 311 -54.05 8.16 -57.49
N THR A 312 -53.68 8.52 -56.27
CA THR A 312 -52.30 8.81 -55.88
C THR A 312 -51.83 7.81 -54.84
N SER A 313 -50.64 7.24 -55.04
CA SER A 313 -49.95 6.42 -54.04
C SER A 313 -49.48 7.30 -52.89
N VAL A 314 -49.91 6.98 -51.68
CA VAL A 314 -49.40 7.59 -50.43
C VAL A 314 -48.56 6.59 -49.63
N ALA A 315 -48.29 5.41 -50.19
CA ALA A 315 -47.40 4.41 -49.63
C ALA A 315 -45.95 4.90 -49.62
N THR A 316 -45.12 4.32 -48.76
CA THR A 316 -43.68 4.60 -48.70
C THR A 316 -42.86 3.60 -49.53
N VAL A 317 -43.49 2.53 -50.01
CA VAL A 317 -42.93 1.53 -50.93
C VAL A 317 -43.76 1.48 -52.22
N PRO A 318 -43.19 1.00 -53.35
CA PRO A 318 -43.96 0.81 -54.58
C PRO A 318 -45.13 -0.13 -54.36
N ILE A 319 -46.27 0.22 -54.96
CA ILE A 319 -47.48 -0.62 -54.98
C ILE A 319 -47.75 -1.08 -56.41
N ASN A 320 -48.10 -2.35 -56.57
CA ASN A 320 -48.24 -3.03 -57.85
C ASN A 320 -49.67 -3.53 -58.06
N THR A 321 -50.10 -3.60 -59.32
CA THR A 321 -51.37 -4.22 -59.76
C THR A 321 -52.55 -3.72 -58.93
N ILE A 322 -52.78 -2.42 -59.01
CA ILE A 322 -53.88 -1.75 -58.31
C ILE A 322 -55.18 -2.04 -59.06
N ALA A 323 -56.13 -2.70 -58.40
CA ALA A 323 -57.46 -2.97 -58.92
C ALA A 323 -58.51 -2.15 -58.16
N VAL A 324 -59.37 -1.46 -58.90
CA VAL A 324 -60.47 -0.65 -58.41
C VAL A 324 -61.78 -1.36 -58.72
N HIS A 325 -62.51 -1.73 -57.68
CA HIS A 325 -63.86 -2.27 -57.75
C HIS A 325 -64.86 -1.12 -57.59
N TYR A 326 -65.73 -0.92 -58.58
CA TYR A 326 -66.73 0.14 -58.56
C TYR A 326 -68.11 -0.34 -58.99
N THR A 327 -69.12 0.33 -58.44
CA THR A 327 -70.53 0.14 -58.74
C THR A 327 -71.10 1.39 -59.42
N ILE A 328 -71.93 1.19 -60.44
CA ILE A 328 -72.72 2.24 -61.07
C ILE A 328 -74.18 2.08 -60.64
N THR A 329 -74.78 3.16 -60.13
CA THR A 329 -76.19 3.21 -59.74
C THR A 329 -76.96 4.22 -60.59
N ASN A 330 -78.28 4.03 -60.71
CA ASN A 330 -79.18 5.00 -61.33
C ASN A 330 -79.73 6.00 -60.30
N ASP A 331 -80.56 6.95 -60.76
CA ASP A 331 -81.20 7.97 -59.91
C ASP A 331 -82.11 7.39 -58.79
N ASP A 332 -82.57 6.14 -58.95
CA ASP A 332 -83.38 5.41 -57.97
C ASP A 332 -82.54 4.55 -56.99
N GLU A 333 -81.21 4.74 -56.99
CA GLU A 333 -80.22 3.97 -56.21
C GLU A 333 -80.17 2.46 -56.53
N GLU A 334 -80.74 2.03 -57.66
CA GLU A 334 -80.62 0.65 -58.12
C GLU A 334 -79.26 0.43 -58.81
N VAL A 335 -78.62 -0.71 -58.49
CA VAL A 335 -77.34 -1.12 -59.07
C VAL A 335 -77.54 -1.48 -60.54
N VAL A 336 -76.88 -0.73 -61.41
CA VAL A 336 -76.89 -0.94 -62.86
C VAL A 336 -75.84 -1.97 -63.24
N THR A 337 -74.61 -1.82 -62.73
CA THR A 337 -73.50 -2.75 -62.98
C THR A 337 -72.39 -2.60 -61.94
N GLU A 338 -71.56 -3.63 -61.83
CA GLU A 338 -70.35 -3.69 -61.01
C GLU A 338 -69.19 -4.12 -61.92
N ASN A 339 -68.00 -3.54 -61.73
CA ASN A 339 -66.85 -3.91 -62.55
C ASN A 339 -65.52 -3.71 -61.82
N ASP A 340 -64.50 -4.45 -62.27
CA ASP A 340 -63.12 -4.34 -61.82
C ASP A 340 -62.25 -3.72 -62.91
N ILE A 341 -61.49 -2.69 -62.56
CA ILE A 341 -60.54 -2.07 -63.47
C ILE A 341 -59.14 -1.95 -62.84
N TYR A 342 -58.11 -2.14 -63.67
CA TYR A 342 -56.72 -1.95 -63.28
C TYR A 342 -56.24 -0.53 -63.59
N VAL A 343 -55.45 0.01 -62.68
CA VAL A 343 -54.80 1.31 -62.83
C VAL A 343 -53.57 1.17 -63.72
N TYR A 344 -53.32 2.15 -64.58
CA TYR A 344 -52.08 2.30 -65.32
C TYR A 344 -51.33 3.58 -64.92
N PRO A 345 -49.99 3.54 -64.79
CA PRO A 345 -49.12 2.37 -64.92
C PRO A 345 -49.34 1.32 -63.81
N ASP A 346 -48.96 0.06 -64.08
CA ASP A 346 -49.20 -1.10 -63.19
C ASP A 346 -48.46 -1.00 -61.85
N THR A 347 -47.38 -0.21 -61.79
CA THR A 347 -46.65 0.12 -60.57
C THR A 347 -46.75 1.61 -60.30
N LEU A 348 -47.11 2.00 -59.08
CA LEU A 348 -47.00 3.38 -58.59
C LEU A 348 -45.95 3.46 -57.49
N TYR A 349 -44.93 4.31 -57.71
CA TYR A 349 -43.98 4.69 -56.67
C TYR A 349 -44.64 5.67 -55.67
N PRO A 350 -44.03 5.90 -54.48
CA PRO A 350 -44.52 6.90 -53.54
C PRO A 350 -44.80 8.26 -54.19
N ASP A 351 -45.96 8.85 -53.89
CA ASP A 351 -46.48 10.11 -54.42
C ASP A 351 -46.79 10.12 -55.93
N GLU A 352 -46.66 8.99 -56.64
CA GLU A 352 -47.06 8.89 -58.04
C GLU A 352 -48.57 8.73 -58.18
N THR A 353 -49.05 9.12 -59.35
CA THR A 353 -50.48 9.14 -59.67
C THR A 353 -50.76 8.25 -60.87
N GLY A 354 -51.71 7.33 -60.69
CA GLY A 354 -52.20 6.43 -61.71
C GLY A 354 -53.60 6.79 -62.17
N LYS A 355 -53.98 6.30 -63.36
CA LYS A 355 -55.28 6.55 -63.96
C LYS A 355 -55.96 5.24 -64.33
N PHE A 356 -57.28 5.26 -64.37
CA PHE A 356 -58.09 4.16 -64.85
C PHE A 356 -59.27 4.70 -65.65
N ASP A 357 -59.64 4.01 -66.71
CA ASP A 357 -60.83 4.31 -67.50
C ASP A 357 -61.42 3.04 -68.13
N HIS A 358 -62.76 2.92 -68.09
CA HIS A 358 -63.49 1.81 -68.68
C HIS A 358 -64.70 2.31 -69.46
N THR A 359 -64.89 1.79 -70.67
CA THR A 359 -66.07 2.04 -71.49
C THR A 359 -67.06 0.89 -71.37
N HIS A 360 -68.28 1.20 -70.93
CA HIS A 360 -69.39 0.26 -70.85
C HIS A 360 -70.22 0.32 -72.13
N PHE A 361 -70.22 -0.77 -72.87
CA PHE A 361 -70.97 -0.91 -74.14
C PHE A 361 -72.43 -1.37 -73.93
N ASP A 362 -72.75 -1.87 -72.74
CA ASP A 362 -74.02 -2.54 -72.44
C ASP A 362 -74.98 -1.68 -71.60
N ILE A 363 -74.68 -0.38 -71.41
CA ILE A 363 -75.51 0.56 -70.63
C ILE A 363 -76.27 1.51 -71.57
N ASP A 364 -77.58 1.31 -71.69
CA ASP A 364 -78.48 2.12 -72.52
C ASP A 364 -78.98 3.42 -71.83
N THR A 365 -78.54 3.68 -70.60
CA THR A 365 -78.96 4.83 -69.79
C THR A 365 -77.98 5.99 -69.95
N ALA A 366 -78.49 7.22 -70.12
CA ALA A 366 -77.64 8.40 -70.29
C ALA A 366 -76.75 8.63 -69.07
N ALA A 367 -75.46 8.95 -69.29
CA ALA A 367 -74.49 9.15 -68.19
C ALA A 367 -74.89 10.24 -67.18
N SER A 368 -75.78 11.16 -67.56
CA SER A 368 -76.29 12.22 -66.67
C SER A 368 -77.23 11.72 -65.57
N SER A 369 -77.79 10.52 -65.68
CA SER A 369 -78.67 9.87 -64.68
C SER A 369 -78.00 8.66 -64.02
N LEU A 370 -76.68 8.62 -64.03
CA LEU A 370 -75.86 7.56 -63.44
C LEU A 370 -74.88 8.16 -62.45
N GLN A 371 -74.65 7.45 -61.36
CA GLN A 371 -73.67 7.78 -60.35
C GLN A 371 -72.68 6.62 -60.19
N VAL A 372 -71.40 6.94 -59.97
CA VAL A 372 -70.35 5.94 -59.73
C VAL A 372 -69.83 6.05 -58.30
N SER A 373 -69.67 4.89 -57.66
CA SER A 373 -69.10 4.75 -56.32
C SER A 373 -68.03 3.66 -56.31
N ILE A 374 -66.92 3.90 -55.62
CA ILE A 374 -65.87 2.89 -55.41
C ILE A 374 -66.20 2.08 -54.17
N ASP A 375 -66.25 0.76 -54.32
CA ASP A 375 -66.53 -0.17 -53.24
C ASP A 375 -65.26 -0.64 -52.55
N SER A 376 -64.21 -0.95 -53.32
CA SER A 376 -62.91 -1.31 -52.77
C SER A 376 -61.76 -1.05 -53.74
N ILE A 377 -60.56 -0.85 -53.18
CA ILE A 377 -59.31 -0.75 -53.94
C ILE A 377 -58.37 -1.79 -53.34
N THR A 378 -57.78 -2.63 -54.18
CA THR A 378 -56.81 -3.65 -53.75
C THR A 378 -55.50 -3.48 -54.51
N TRP A 379 -54.38 -3.83 -53.87
CA TRP A 379 -53.04 -3.70 -54.44
C TRP A 379 -52.12 -4.77 -53.86
N PHE A 380 -50.97 -4.96 -54.52
CA PHE A 380 -49.88 -5.78 -54.01
C PHE A 380 -48.72 -4.89 -53.55
N LEU A 381 -48.11 -5.30 -52.44
CA LEU A 381 -46.85 -4.72 -51.95
C LEU A 381 -45.70 -5.59 -52.42
N ASP A 382 -44.58 -4.96 -52.78
CA ASP A 382 -43.31 -5.65 -53.04
C ASP A 382 -42.70 -6.30 -51.78
#